data_AF-A0A9X8Y8C1-F1
#
_entry.id   AF-A0A9X8Y8C1-F1
#
_cell.length_a   1.000
_cell.length_b   1.000
_cell.length_c   1.000
_cell.angle_alpha   90.00
_cell.angle_beta   90.00
_cell.angle_gamma   90.00
#
_symmetry.space_group_name_H-M   'P 1'
#
loop_
_entity.id
_entity.type
_entity.pdbx_description
1 polymer ?
#
loop_
_entity_poly.entity_id
_entity_poly.type
_entity_poly.pdbx_seq_one_letter_code
_entity_poly.pdbx_strand_id
1 'polypeptide(L)'
;MKKQMAVCALILLFIVTLSPVVLAAGAEVNVEAGEACDYGVDIPFTPSPRAARYTFEVFDEEGAQDSLMRAQVTVSGEGEQRVYLPLAVDPEGAHRYTLQVTAHPASERVGLDTAATVRTPFTTSPSCGCAAGTAGAFYAGAGTEGSPWRVTNQAQLAHIHSAHLAGGHSFLQVRDIRLDGSWGGIGTDIKSFTGRYDGGYHTITFPNQTLSSGLFIYVVDSTITSLGIENAAISSSAARGALAAVCMGNTRITDCYALNSTVYGYAAGGLVGTAEKGSVLENCYVLGPRLNADWETGGLIGRINSGGLDLSGCYAIPASGGSPRRGSFALAGNTSYPGTGGNIYNSYWCNSPISAGVGGSVNDGGGYGTPPTLHAPSKGLALGDFSLLDNLNFDSGLWEIRTLTFNTAGGSVSQPVPVLKGFYGD
;
A
#
# COMPACT_ATOMS: atom_id res chain seq x y z
N MET A 1 -46.38 -24.20 44.42
CA MET A 1 -46.52 -23.97 42.96
C MET A 1 -45.93 -22.61 42.62
N LYS A 2 -44.64 -22.55 42.28
CA LYS A 2 -43.95 -21.33 41.86
C LYS A 2 -44.14 -21.18 40.35
N LYS A 3 -44.84 -20.13 39.92
CA LYS A 3 -45.01 -19.80 38.49
C LYS A 3 -43.67 -19.28 37.96
N GLN A 4 -43.03 -20.05 37.09
CA GLN A 4 -41.98 -19.53 36.20
C GLN A 4 -42.67 -18.64 35.17
N MET A 5 -42.39 -17.34 35.20
CA MET A 5 -42.70 -16.43 34.11
C MET A 5 -41.46 -16.33 33.22
N ALA A 6 -41.48 -17.06 32.11
CA ALA A 6 -40.67 -16.72 30.95
C ALA A 6 -41.27 -15.47 30.32
N VAL A 7 -40.49 -14.41 30.16
CA VAL A 7 -40.89 -13.21 29.43
C VAL A 7 -39.81 -12.89 28.41
N CYS A 8 -40.18 -13.03 27.14
CA CYS A 8 -39.38 -12.72 25.96
C CYS A 8 -38.97 -11.23 25.98
N ALA A 9 -37.66 -10.95 25.92
CA ALA A 9 -37.14 -9.64 25.60
C ALA A 9 -37.04 -9.51 24.07
N LEU A 10 -37.88 -8.66 23.50
CA LEU A 10 -37.87 -8.36 22.07
C LEU A 10 -36.79 -7.31 21.80
N ILE A 11 -35.72 -7.70 21.11
CA ILE A 11 -34.64 -6.81 20.67
C ILE A 11 -34.98 -6.34 19.26
N LEU A 12 -35.31 -5.05 19.12
CA LEU A 12 -35.57 -4.43 17.83
C LEU A 12 -34.29 -3.80 17.29
N LEU A 13 -33.82 -4.33 16.15
CA LEU A 13 -32.74 -3.77 15.35
C LEU A 13 -33.39 -2.92 14.23
N PHE A 14 -33.19 -1.61 14.22
CA PHE A 14 -33.58 -0.73 13.11
C PHE A 14 -32.33 -0.03 12.55
N ILE A 15 -32.15 -0.12 11.23
CA ILE A 15 -31.02 0.43 10.47
C ILE A 15 -31.42 1.80 9.91
N VAL A 16 -30.79 2.91 10.31
CA VAL A 16 -30.73 4.18 9.52
C VAL A 16 -29.51 5.07 9.91
N THR A 17 -28.61 5.25 8.93
CA THR A 17 -27.68 6.36 8.52
C THR A 17 -26.60 7.00 9.41
N LEU A 18 -25.47 7.27 8.74
CA LEU A 18 -24.17 7.82 9.16
C LEU A 18 -24.16 9.25 9.75
N SER A 19 -23.26 9.48 10.72
CA SER A 19 -22.58 10.75 11.06
C SER A 19 -21.36 10.45 11.98
N PRO A 20 -20.38 11.37 12.13
CA PRO A 20 -18.96 11.03 12.27
C PRO A 20 -18.56 10.54 13.67
N VAL A 21 -17.44 9.81 13.68
CA VAL A 21 -16.77 9.21 14.83
C VAL A 21 -16.53 10.25 15.93
N VAL A 22 -17.39 10.21 16.95
CA VAL A 22 -17.05 10.65 18.30
C VAL A 22 -16.70 9.36 19.03
N LEU A 23 -15.48 9.25 19.58
CA LEU A 23 -15.19 8.24 20.60
C LEU A 23 -16.19 8.49 21.74
N ALA A 24 -17.26 7.72 21.78
CA ALA A 24 -18.16 7.72 22.93
C ALA A 24 -17.39 7.08 24.08
N ALA A 25 -16.90 7.92 24.99
CA ALA A 25 -16.44 7.51 26.30
C ALA A 25 -17.60 6.79 27.01
N GLY A 26 -17.60 5.46 27.01
CA GLY A 26 -18.70 4.67 27.56
C GLY A 26 -18.39 3.18 27.76
N ALA A 27 -17.63 2.57 26.85
CA ALA A 27 -17.34 1.13 26.91
C ALA A 27 -15.83 0.83 27.02
N GLU A 28 -15.47 -0.06 27.94
CA GLU A 28 -14.14 -0.64 28.09
C GLU A 28 -14.18 -2.09 27.58
N VAL A 29 -13.30 -2.43 26.64
CA VAL A 29 -13.25 -3.74 25.98
C VAL A 29 -11.90 -4.41 26.30
N ASN A 30 -11.95 -5.55 26.95
CA ASN A 30 -10.80 -6.38 27.27
C ASN A 30 -10.89 -7.72 26.52
N VAL A 31 -10.02 -7.92 25.52
CA VAL A 31 -10.01 -9.14 24.69
C VAL A 31 -9.41 -10.30 25.48
N GLU A 32 -10.19 -11.36 25.67
CA GLU A 32 -9.78 -12.56 26.41
C GLU A 32 -9.26 -13.67 25.49
N ALA A 33 -9.78 -13.74 24.26
CA ALA A 33 -9.38 -14.72 23.24
C ALA A 33 -9.64 -14.19 21.82
N GLY A 34 -8.87 -14.68 20.86
CA GLY A 34 -8.81 -14.14 19.49
C GLY A 34 -7.69 -13.12 19.33
N GLU A 35 -7.16 -12.98 18.12
CA GLU A 35 -6.13 -12.00 17.82
C GLU A 35 -6.75 -10.61 17.68
N ALA A 36 -6.33 -9.68 18.56
CA ALA A 36 -6.65 -8.28 18.38
C ALA A 36 -5.86 -7.75 17.17
N CYS A 37 -6.54 -7.04 16.28
CA CYS A 37 -5.92 -6.34 15.16
C CYS A 37 -6.03 -4.82 15.33
N ASP A 38 -5.29 -4.10 14.50
CA ASP A 38 -5.30 -2.62 14.38
C ASP A 38 -6.57 -2.06 13.72
N TYR A 39 -7.58 -2.91 13.48
CA TYR A 39 -8.89 -2.52 12.98
C TYR A 39 -10.00 -3.33 13.67
N GLY A 40 -11.26 -3.04 13.33
CA GLY A 40 -12.38 -3.63 14.03
C GLY A 40 -13.73 -3.13 13.55
N VAL A 41 -14.75 -3.44 14.32
CA VAL A 41 -16.14 -3.07 14.04
C VAL A 41 -16.74 -2.31 15.22
N ASP A 42 -17.52 -1.27 14.90
CA ASP A 42 -18.38 -0.63 15.87
C ASP A 42 -19.71 -1.36 15.97
N ILE A 43 -20.01 -1.88 17.15
CA ILE A 43 -21.29 -2.51 17.44
C ILE A 43 -22.22 -1.50 18.12
N PRO A 44 -23.38 -1.16 17.52
CA PRO A 44 -24.41 -0.41 18.24
C PRO A 44 -24.95 -1.28 19.38
N PHE A 45 -24.90 -0.76 20.60
CA PHE A 45 -25.22 -1.49 21.81
C PHE A 45 -25.92 -0.59 22.82
N THR A 46 -26.99 -1.10 23.42
CA THR A 46 -27.70 -0.44 24.51
C THR A 46 -27.59 -1.31 25.75
N PRO A 47 -26.88 -0.87 26.81
CA PRO A 47 -26.71 -1.67 28.02
C PRO A 47 -28.04 -1.85 28.76
N SER A 48 -28.18 -3.00 29.41
CA SER A 48 -29.29 -3.29 30.32
C SER A 48 -29.09 -2.53 31.65
N PRO A 49 -30.13 -1.87 32.20
CA PRO A 49 -30.06 -1.24 33.52
C PRO A 49 -29.76 -2.21 34.68
N ARG A 50 -29.77 -3.53 34.43
CA ARG A 50 -29.55 -4.58 35.43
C ARG A 50 -28.21 -5.31 35.27
N ALA A 51 -27.40 -4.92 34.29
CA ALA A 51 -26.10 -5.53 34.03
C ALA A 51 -25.05 -4.44 33.77
N ALA A 52 -23.91 -4.56 34.46
CA ALA A 52 -22.77 -3.67 34.27
C ALA A 52 -21.62 -4.32 33.49
N ARG A 53 -21.65 -5.66 33.34
CA ARG A 53 -20.59 -6.44 32.71
C ARG A 53 -21.18 -7.37 31.67
N TYR A 54 -20.50 -7.47 30.54
CA TYR A 54 -20.93 -8.26 29.40
C TYR A 54 -19.77 -9.10 28.89
N THR A 55 -20.08 -10.26 28.32
CA THR A 55 -19.15 -11.04 27.51
C THR A 55 -19.63 -10.99 26.08
N PHE A 56 -18.78 -10.52 25.17
CA PHE A 56 -19.04 -10.46 23.74
C PHE A 56 -18.24 -11.58 23.08
N GLU A 57 -18.91 -12.45 22.35
CA GLU A 57 -18.30 -13.51 21.55
C GLU A 57 -18.75 -13.36 20.10
N VAL A 58 -17.81 -13.30 19.17
CA VAL A 58 -18.10 -13.18 17.74
C VAL A 58 -17.82 -14.51 17.05
N PHE A 59 -18.74 -14.93 16.20
CA PHE A 59 -18.69 -16.17 15.44
C PHE A 59 -18.77 -15.86 13.95
N ASP A 60 -18.07 -16.66 13.15
CA ASP A 60 -18.01 -16.47 11.69
C ASP A 60 -19.37 -16.64 11.01
N GLU A 61 -20.16 -17.59 11.50
CA GLU A 61 -21.50 -17.88 10.97
C GLU A 61 -22.48 -18.30 12.08
N GLU A 62 -23.75 -18.43 11.70
CA GLU A 62 -24.79 -18.90 12.61
C GLU A 62 -24.60 -20.39 12.94
N GLY A 63 -24.40 -20.71 14.22
CA GLY A 63 -24.22 -22.09 14.67
C GLY A 63 -22.76 -22.55 14.80
N ALA A 64 -21.78 -21.70 14.44
CA ALA A 64 -20.37 -21.99 14.71
C ALA A 64 -20.13 -22.23 16.21
N GLN A 65 -19.33 -23.26 16.51
CA GLN A 65 -18.98 -23.68 17.87
C GLN A 65 -17.85 -22.82 18.45
N ASP A 66 -16.87 -22.48 17.61
CA ASP A 66 -15.69 -21.72 18.01
C ASP A 66 -15.89 -20.23 17.73
N SER A 67 -15.65 -19.40 18.74
CA SER A 67 -15.67 -17.95 18.59
C SER A 67 -14.37 -17.46 17.94
N LEU A 68 -14.47 -16.57 16.95
CA LEU A 68 -13.35 -15.82 16.39
C LEU A 68 -12.71 -14.90 17.43
N MET A 69 -13.54 -14.37 18.33
CA MET A 69 -13.13 -13.41 19.35
C MET A 69 -14.01 -13.56 20.58
N ARG A 70 -13.41 -13.36 21.76
CA ARG A 70 -14.11 -13.20 23.02
C ARG A 70 -13.55 -12.01 23.78
N ALA A 71 -14.42 -11.14 24.27
CA ALA A 71 -14.04 -9.97 25.07
C ALA A 71 -14.96 -9.78 26.27
N GLN A 72 -14.39 -9.34 27.38
CA GLN A 72 -15.15 -8.70 28.46
C GLN A 72 -15.40 -7.24 28.10
N VAL A 73 -16.65 -6.83 28.19
CA VAL A 73 -17.07 -5.46 27.90
C VAL A 73 -17.75 -4.90 29.14
N THR A 74 -17.21 -3.80 29.64
CA THR A 74 -17.86 -2.98 30.68
C THR A 74 -18.44 -1.77 30.00
N VAL A 75 -19.73 -1.52 30.23
CA VAL A 75 -20.44 -0.42 29.57
C VAL A 75 -21.05 0.48 30.64
N SER A 76 -20.76 1.77 30.56
CA SER A 76 -21.25 2.80 31.46
C SER A 76 -22.24 3.73 30.73
N GLY A 77 -23.19 4.29 31.49
CA GLY A 77 -24.24 5.17 30.97
C GLY A 77 -25.52 4.43 30.56
N GLU A 78 -26.56 5.22 30.28
CA GLU A 78 -27.86 4.75 29.77
C GLU A 78 -28.02 5.20 28.31
N GLY A 79 -28.61 4.34 27.47
CA GLY A 79 -28.88 4.64 26.06
C GLY A 79 -27.95 3.94 25.06
N GLU A 80 -28.21 4.17 23.78
CA GLU A 80 -27.47 3.56 22.67
C GLU A 80 -26.06 4.15 22.56
N GLN A 81 -25.07 3.27 22.43
CA GLN A 81 -23.66 3.63 22.25
C GLN A 81 -22.97 2.69 21.26
N ARG A 82 -21.78 3.08 20.79
CA ARG A 82 -20.97 2.26 19.89
C ARG A 82 -19.85 1.61 20.68
N VAL A 83 -19.82 0.28 20.70
CA VAL A 83 -18.75 -0.52 21.30
C VAL A 83 -17.81 -0.95 20.19
N TYR A 84 -16.57 -0.46 20.21
CA TYR A 84 -15.55 -0.87 19.26
C TYR A 84 -14.96 -2.22 19.64
N LEU A 85 -15.06 -3.20 18.75
CA LEU A 85 -14.44 -4.50 18.89
C LEU A 85 -13.26 -4.62 17.92
N PRO A 86 -12.01 -4.82 18.38
CA PRO A 86 -10.85 -5.09 17.52
C PRO A 86 -10.92 -6.49 16.89
N LEU A 87 -11.91 -6.68 16.02
CA LEU A 87 -12.25 -7.93 15.35
C LEU A 87 -11.61 -7.97 13.96
N ALA A 88 -10.88 -9.05 13.68
CA ALA A 88 -10.33 -9.34 12.36
C ALA A 88 -11.44 -9.73 11.37
N VAL A 89 -12.14 -8.73 10.85
CA VAL A 89 -13.16 -8.91 9.80
C VAL A 89 -12.53 -9.21 8.44
N ASP A 90 -13.32 -9.83 7.56
CA ASP A 90 -12.97 -10.05 6.16
C ASP A 90 -12.77 -8.69 5.46
N PRO A 91 -11.53 -8.38 4.99
CA PRO A 91 -11.25 -7.14 4.31
C PRO A 91 -11.83 -7.09 2.89
N GLU A 92 -12.23 -8.21 2.27
CA GLU A 92 -12.66 -8.25 0.86
C GLU A 92 -14.06 -7.69 0.63
N GLY A 93 -14.93 -7.78 1.63
CA GLY A 93 -16.33 -7.49 1.41
C GLY A 93 -17.20 -7.49 2.67
N ALA A 94 -18.48 -7.29 2.45
CA ALA A 94 -19.48 -7.46 3.49
C ALA A 94 -19.56 -8.94 3.87
N HIS A 95 -19.41 -9.23 5.16
CA HIS A 95 -19.55 -10.57 5.72
C HIS A 95 -20.55 -10.57 6.86
N ARG A 96 -21.26 -11.69 7.02
CA ARG A 96 -22.33 -11.83 8.01
C ARG A 96 -21.86 -12.68 9.18
N TYR A 97 -21.58 -12.01 10.30
CA TYR A 97 -21.15 -12.61 11.55
C TYR A 97 -22.33 -12.83 12.50
N THR A 98 -22.10 -13.62 13.55
CA THR A 98 -23.02 -13.73 14.70
C THR A 98 -22.35 -13.19 15.96
N LEU A 99 -22.97 -12.20 16.61
CA LEU A 99 -22.56 -11.70 17.91
C LEU A 99 -23.38 -12.38 19.01
N GLN A 100 -22.71 -13.04 19.94
CA GLN A 100 -23.29 -13.52 21.19
C GLN A 100 -22.93 -12.54 22.31
N VAL A 101 -23.94 -12.01 22.98
CA VAL A 101 -23.75 -11.15 24.15
C VAL A 101 -24.33 -11.84 25.37
N THR A 102 -23.49 -12.09 26.37
CA THR A 102 -23.90 -12.57 27.70
C THR A 102 -23.84 -11.40 28.68
N ALA A 103 -25.01 -10.99 29.18
CA ALA A 103 -25.14 -9.98 30.23
C ALA A 103 -25.02 -10.63 31.60
N HIS A 104 -24.05 -10.18 32.41
CA HIS A 104 -23.85 -10.67 33.77
C HIS A 104 -24.53 -9.76 34.79
N PRO A 105 -25.18 -10.31 35.83
CA PRO A 105 -25.76 -9.51 36.89
C PRO A 105 -24.75 -8.53 37.49
N ALA A 106 -25.22 -7.31 37.77
CA ALA A 106 -24.46 -6.36 38.54
C ALA A 106 -24.12 -6.95 39.93
N SER A 107 -22.99 -6.51 40.52
CA SER A 107 -22.43 -7.11 41.74
C SER A 107 -23.44 -7.16 42.90
N GLU A 108 -24.28 -6.13 43.01
CA GLU A 108 -25.36 -5.99 44.00
C GLU A 108 -26.60 -6.86 43.74
N ARG A 109 -26.69 -7.50 42.57
CA ARG A 109 -27.80 -8.39 42.16
C ARG A 109 -27.37 -9.85 42.00
N VAL A 110 -26.13 -10.19 42.30
CA VAL A 110 -25.63 -11.57 42.26
C VAL A 110 -26.45 -12.43 43.24
N GLY A 111 -27.07 -13.49 42.71
CA GLY A 111 -27.97 -14.39 43.46
C GLY A 111 -29.46 -14.03 43.37
N LEU A 112 -29.82 -12.83 42.89
CA LEU A 112 -31.19 -12.43 42.57
C LEU A 112 -31.50 -12.59 41.08
N ASP A 113 -30.52 -12.28 40.23
CA ASP A 113 -30.60 -12.43 38.78
C ASP A 113 -29.65 -13.52 38.28
N THR A 114 -29.91 -14.04 37.08
CA THR A 114 -29.07 -15.00 36.36
C THR A 114 -28.57 -14.36 35.07
N ALA A 115 -27.38 -14.73 34.61
CA ALA A 115 -26.85 -14.27 33.32
C ALA A 115 -27.81 -14.61 32.18
N ALA A 116 -27.94 -13.70 31.22
CA ALA A 116 -28.78 -13.86 30.05
C ALA A 116 -27.93 -13.71 28.78
N THR A 117 -28.18 -14.57 27.80
CA THR A 117 -27.41 -14.60 26.56
C THR A 117 -28.32 -14.39 25.36
N VAL A 118 -27.88 -13.56 24.43
CA VAL A 118 -28.55 -13.28 23.16
C VAL A 118 -27.57 -13.49 22.02
N ARG A 119 -28.02 -14.09 20.92
CA ARG A 119 -27.27 -14.16 19.66
C ARG A 119 -27.99 -13.33 18.61
N THR A 120 -27.27 -12.41 17.98
CA THR A 120 -27.79 -11.53 16.95
C THR A 120 -26.84 -11.53 15.76
N PRO A 121 -27.32 -11.78 14.53
CA PRO A 121 -26.49 -11.64 13.35
C PRO A 121 -26.22 -10.16 13.06
N PHE A 122 -25.04 -9.85 12.52
CA PHE A 122 -24.73 -8.53 11.96
C PHE A 122 -23.94 -8.67 10.68
N THR A 123 -24.00 -7.66 9.82
CA THR A 123 -23.25 -7.62 8.56
C THR A 123 -22.32 -6.42 8.57
N THR A 124 -21.05 -6.64 8.20
CA THR A 124 -20.09 -5.55 8.11
C THR A 124 -20.51 -4.56 7.02
N SER A 125 -20.37 -3.27 7.34
CA SER A 125 -20.58 -2.17 6.39
C SER A 125 -19.23 -1.60 5.99
N PRO A 126 -19.12 -0.91 4.84
CA PRO A 126 -17.89 -0.25 4.45
C PRO A 126 -17.37 0.69 5.54
N SER A 127 -16.14 0.48 5.97
CA SER A 127 -15.45 1.30 6.98
C SER A 127 -14.99 2.65 6.42
N CYS A 128 -14.92 2.77 5.09
CA CYS A 128 -14.55 4.02 4.43
C CYS A 128 -15.69 5.05 4.28
N GLY A 129 -16.87 4.76 4.84
CA GLY A 129 -18.04 5.64 4.80
C GLY A 129 -18.83 5.61 3.49
N CYS A 130 -18.44 4.75 2.54
CA CYS A 130 -19.21 4.52 1.32
C CYS A 130 -20.50 3.73 1.60
N ALA A 131 -21.48 3.86 0.71
CA ALA A 131 -22.72 3.10 0.80
C ALA A 131 -22.45 1.58 0.67
N ALA A 132 -23.21 0.76 1.40
CA ALA A 132 -23.14 -0.69 1.26
C ALA A 132 -23.36 -1.13 -0.19
N GLY A 133 -22.58 -2.11 -0.66
CA GLY A 133 -22.60 -2.57 -2.05
C GLY A 133 -21.77 -1.73 -3.03
N THR A 134 -21.09 -0.67 -2.56
CA THR A 134 -20.11 0.05 -3.38
C THR A 134 -18.96 -0.88 -3.77
N ALA A 135 -18.70 -1.00 -5.07
CA ALA A 135 -17.64 -1.85 -5.60
C ALA A 135 -16.26 -1.41 -5.09
N GLY A 136 -15.51 -2.35 -4.51
CA GLY A 136 -14.16 -2.09 -3.99
C GLY A 136 -14.12 -1.25 -2.72
N ALA A 137 -15.24 -1.04 -2.03
CA ALA A 137 -15.22 -0.32 -0.76
C ALA A 137 -14.38 -1.07 0.29
N PHE A 138 -13.81 -0.31 1.23
CA PHE A 138 -12.97 -0.87 2.29
C PHE A 138 -13.83 -1.32 3.48
N TYR A 139 -13.53 -2.50 4.03
CA TYR A 139 -14.24 -3.09 5.17
C TYR A 139 -13.37 -3.24 6.42
N ALA A 140 -12.04 -3.14 6.27
CA ALA A 140 -11.08 -3.24 7.36
C ALA A 140 -10.19 -1.99 7.39
N GLY A 141 -10.04 -1.41 8.57
CA GLY A 141 -9.30 -0.17 8.83
C GLY A 141 -10.18 1.08 8.85
N ALA A 142 -9.63 2.18 9.36
CA ALA A 142 -10.27 3.51 9.41
C ALA A 142 -9.65 4.53 8.43
N GLY A 143 -8.67 4.10 7.61
CA GLY A 143 -7.97 4.97 6.67
C GLY A 143 -6.97 5.92 7.34
N THR A 144 -6.61 5.66 8.61
CA THR A 144 -5.60 6.41 9.38
C THR A 144 -4.28 5.64 9.39
N GLU A 145 -3.18 6.28 9.77
CA GLU A 145 -1.87 5.61 9.84
C GLU A 145 -1.87 4.44 10.84
N GLY A 146 -2.54 4.59 11.99
CA GLY A 146 -2.66 3.52 12.99
C GLY A 146 -3.73 2.47 12.67
N SER A 147 -4.55 2.67 11.63
CA SER A 147 -5.58 1.73 11.19
C SER A 147 -5.82 1.91 9.68
N PRO A 148 -4.85 1.54 8.82
CA PRO A 148 -4.95 1.78 7.39
C PRO A 148 -6.01 0.88 6.75
N TRP A 149 -6.65 1.38 5.69
CA TRP A 149 -7.60 0.56 4.94
C TRP A 149 -6.90 -0.61 4.25
N ARG A 150 -7.46 -1.81 4.38
CA ARG A 150 -6.88 -3.01 3.78
C ARG A 150 -7.19 -3.12 2.31
N VAL A 151 -6.15 -3.35 1.52
CA VAL A 151 -6.23 -3.53 0.07
C VAL A 151 -5.88 -4.99 -0.25
N THR A 152 -6.84 -5.73 -0.80
CA THR A 152 -6.69 -7.16 -1.11
C THR A 152 -6.87 -7.49 -2.57
N ASN A 153 -7.48 -6.60 -3.35
CA ASN A 153 -7.87 -6.89 -4.72
C ASN A 153 -7.90 -5.65 -5.62
N GLN A 154 -8.03 -5.91 -6.93
CA GLN A 154 -8.10 -4.90 -7.97
C GLN A 154 -9.25 -3.90 -7.79
N ALA A 155 -10.42 -4.35 -7.32
CA ALA A 155 -11.57 -3.46 -7.15
C ALA A 155 -11.30 -2.42 -6.05
N GLN A 156 -10.66 -2.84 -4.96
CA GLN A 156 -10.25 -1.94 -3.88
C GLN A 156 -9.18 -0.95 -4.31
N LEU A 157 -8.17 -1.39 -5.08
CA LEU A 157 -7.22 -0.47 -5.71
C LEU A 157 -7.93 0.57 -6.59
N ALA A 158 -8.87 0.14 -7.44
CA ALA A 158 -9.63 1.04 -8.31
C ALA A 158 -10.50 2.01 -7.50
N HIS A 159 -10.99 1.56 -6.34
CA HIS A 159 -11.80 2.37 -5.46
C HIS A 159 -11.03 3.57 -4.88
N ILE A 160 -9.73 3.41 -4.60
CA ILE A 160 -8.85 4.53 -4.19
C ILE A 160 -8.98 5.70 -5.18
N HIS A 161 -8.88 5.41 -6.49
CA HIS A 161 -9.03 6.42 -7.54
C HIS A 161 -10.41 7.09 -7.50
N SER A 162 -11.47 6.30 -7.33
CA SER A 162 -12.84 6.83 -7.39
C SER A 162 -13.21 7.74 -6.22
N ALA A 163 -12.73 7.43 -5.00
CA ALA A 163 -13.26 8.03 -3.78
C ALA A 163 -12.21 8.59 -2.81
N HIS A 164 -10.97 8.08 -2.82
CA HIS A 164 -10.01 8.30 -1.73
C HIS A 164 -8.63 8.82 -2.18
N LEU A 165 -8.60 9.62 -3.24
CA LEU A 165 -7.36 10.25 -3.74
C LEU A 165 -6.83 11.37 -2.83
N ALA A 166 -7.73 12.10 -2.18
CA ALA A 166 -7.42 13.23 -1.30
C ALA A 166 -7.75 12.89 0.16
N GLY A 167 -7.22 13.67 1.10
CA GLY A 167 -7.53 13.54 2.53
C GLY A 167 -6.44 12.86 3.36
N GLY A 168 -5.31 12.50 2.76
CA GLY A 168 -4.18 11.92 3.51
C GLY A 168 -4.43 10.52 4.05
N HIS A 169 -5.35 9.77 3.43
CA HIS A 169 -5.71 8.42 3.87
C HIS A 169 -4.54 7.44 3.74
N SER A 170 -4.52 6.46 4.65
CA SER A 170 -3.53 5.38 4.66
C SER A 170 -4.13 4.05 4.23
N PHE A 171 -3.40 3.34 3.37
CA PHE A 171 -3.75 2.04 2.80
C PHE A 171 -2.64 1.03 3.07
N LEU A 172 -3.02 -0.21 3.36
CA LEU A 172 -2.10 -1.34 3.53
C LEU A 172 -2.55 -2.49 2.64
N GLN A 173 -1.71 -2.87 1.69
CA GLN A 173 -1.87 -4.09 0.93
C GLN A 173 -1.48 -5.30 1.79
N VAL A 174 -2.29 -6.35 1.75
CA VAL A 174 -2.13 -7.54 2.63
C VAL A 174 -2.03 -8.86 1.86
N ARG A 175 -1.87 -8.79 0.54
CA ARG A 175 -1.57 -9.91 -0.34
C ARG A 175 -1.11 -9.41 -1.71
N ASP A 176 -0.55 -10.30 -2.52
CA ASP A 176 -0.28 -10.01 -3.93
C ASP A 176 -1.58 -9.74 -4.69
N ILE A 177 -1.54 -8.72 -5.57
CA ILE A 177 -2.68 -8.34 -6.39
C ILE A 177 -2.32 -8.48 -7.86
N ARG A 178 -3.17 -9.19 -8.59
CA ARG A 178 -3.10 -9.28 -10.04
C ARG A 178 -4.08 -8.28 -10.65
N LEU A 179 -3.60 -7.46 -11.58
CA LEU A 179 -4.41 -6.50 -12.32
C LEU A 179 -4.74 -7.05 -13.72
N ASP A 180 -5.95 -7.57 -13.88
CA ASP A 180 -6.44 -8.10 -15.14
C ASP A 180 -7.34 -7.07 -15.86
N GLY A 181 -7.31 -7.07 -17.19
CA GLY A 181 -8.05 -6.11 -18.01
C GLY A 181 -7.53 -4.67 -17.87
N SER A 182 -8.22 -3.71 -18.50
CA SER A 182 -7.76 -2.33 -18.58
C SER A 182 -7.57 -1.69 -17.19
N TRP A 183 -6.40 -1.10 -16.95
CA TRP A 183 -6.10 -0.34 -15.74
C TRP A 183 -5.92 1.15 -16.04
N GLY A 184 -6.68 2.00 -15.35
CA GLY A 184 -6.71 3.45 -15.58
C GLY A 184 -5.63 4.25 -14.85
N GLY A 185 -4.99 3.67 -13.81
CA GLY A 185 -4.06 4.37 -12.94
C GLY A 185 -4.75 5.15 -11.80
N ILE A 186 -4.02 5.36 -10.70
CA ILE A 186 -4.50 6.06 -9.51
C ILE A 186 -4.07 7.54 -9.57
N GLY A 187 -5.05 8.44 -9.38
CA GLY A 187 -4.83 9.89 -9.43
C GLY A 187 -4.80 10.47 -10.84
N THR A 188 -4.87 11.79 -10.94
CA THR A 188 -4.70 12.59 -12.16
C THR A 188 -3.93 13.88 -11.84
N ASP A 189 -3.57 14.64 -12.87
CA ASP A 189 -2.97 15.97 -12.73
C ASP A 189 -3.89 16.98 -12.00
N ILE A 190 -5.21 16.77 -12.07
CA ILE A 190 -6.20 17.60 -11.36
C ILE A 190 -6.47 17.06 -9.95
N LYS A 191 -6.56 15.74 -9.79
CA LYS A 191 -6.86 15.07 -8.52
C LYS A 191 -5.80 14.02 -8.24
N SER A 192 -4.68 14.47 -7.70
CA SER A 192 -3.55 13.59 -7.39
C SER A 192 -3.82 12.72 -6.17
N PHE A 193 -3.08 11.62 -6.06
CA PHE A 193 -3.01 10.87 -4.81
C PHE A 193 -2.17 11.66 -3.80
N THR A 194 -2.70 11.87 -2.60
CA THR A 194 -2.03 12.61 -1.51
C THR A 194 -1.96 11.80 -0.20
N GLY A 195 -1.98 10.47 -0.27
CA GLY A 195 -2.10 9.58 0.88
C GLY A 195 -0.83 8.77 1.15
N ARG A 196 -1.00 7.70 1.93
CA ARG A 196 0.04 6.69 2.16
C ARG A 196 -0.41 5.35 1.61
N TYR A 197 0.41 4.75 0.76
CA TYR A 197 0.20 3.39 0.29
C TYR A 197 1.37 2.51 0.74
N ASP A 198 1.10 1.64 1.71
CA ASP A 198 2.02 0.59 2.12
C ASP A 198 1.69 -0.69 1.37
N GLY A 199 2.62 -1.18 0.56
CA GLY A 199 2.47 -2.42 -0.19
C GLY A 199 2.55 -3.67 0.69
N GLY A 200 2.93 -3.56 1.96
CA GLY A 200 3.05 -4.69 2.88
C GLY A 200 4.06 -5.73 2.42
N TYR A 201 5.04 -5.32 1.59
CA TYR A 201 5.95 -6.20 0.87
C TYR A 201 5.25 -7.20 -0.05
N HIS A 202 4.10 -6.83 -0.60
CA HIS A 202 3.41 -7.57 -1.64
C HIS A 202 3.61 -6.95 -3.02
N THR A 203 3.27 -7.75 -4.03
CA THR A 203 3.44 -7.40 -5.43
C THR A 203 2.12 -7.00 -6.08
N ILE A 204 2.21 -6.14 -7.09
CA ILE A 204 1.16 -5.88 -8.06
C ILE A 204 1.67 -6.32 -9.44
N THR A 205 0.99 -7.29 -10.04
CA THR A 205 1.37 -7.86 -11.34
C THR A 205 0.42 -7.42 -12.46
N PHE A 206 0.97 -7.05 -13.61
CA PHE A 206 0.24 -6.62 -14.82
C PHE A 206 0.38 -7.62 -15.97
N PRO A 207 -0.40 -8.70 -15.98
CA PRO A 207 -0.36 -9.71 -17.04
C PRO A 207 -0.86 -9.19 -18.40
N ASN A 208 -0.03 -9.36 -19.44
CA ASN A 208 -0.45 -9.36 -20.86
C ASN A 208 -1.28 -8.15 -21.32
N GLN A 209 -1.02 -6.95 -20.80
CA GLN A 209 -1.75 -5.75 -21.18
C GLN A 209 -0.83 -4.56 -21.39
N THR A 210 -1.20 -3.70 -22.35
CA THR A 210 -0.54 -2.41 -22.57
C THR A 210 -1.31 -1.32 -21.82
N LEU A 211 -0.61 -0.65 -20.92
CA LEU A 211 -1.12 0.39 -20.03
C LEU A 211 -0.83 1.78 -20.58
N SER A 212 -1.71 2.73 -20.30
CA SER A 212 -1.48 4.15 -20.59
C SER A 212 -0.64 4.85 -19.51
N SER A 213 -0.51 4.26 -18.32
CA SER A 213 0.28 4.75 -17.19
C SER A 213 0.71 3.60 -16.26
N GLY A 214 1.64 3.86 -15.35
CA GLY A 214 1.91 3.00 -14.20
C GLY A 214 0.77 2.98 -13.19
N LEU A 215 0.99 2.29 -12.06
CA LEU A 215 -0.02 2.13 -11.01
C LEU A 215 -0.61 3.47 -10.55
N PHE A 216 0.25 4.44 -10.25
CA PHE A 216 -0.13 5.82 -9.97
C PHE A 216 0.17 6.74 -11.16
N ILE A 217 -0.75 7.64 -11.48
CA ILE A 217 -0.52 8.68 -12.49
C ILE A 217 0.18 9.87 -11.82
N TYR A 218 -0.44 10.47 -10.80
CA TYR A 218 0.10 11.62 -10.09
C TYR A 218 0.07 11.39 -8.58
N VAL A 219 1.23 11.57 -7.96
CA VAL A 219 1.48 11.39 -6.54
C VAL A 219 2.08 12.69 -6.00
N VAL A 220 1.46 13.27 -4.98
CA VAL A 220 1.85 14.58 -4.41
C VAL A 220 1.86 14.48 -2.89
N ASP A 221 2.93 14.93 -2.23
CA ASP A 221 3.08 14.92 -0.76
C ASP A 221 2.67 13.57 -0.11
N SER A 222 3.02 12.46 -0.77
CA SER A 222 2.58 11.11 -0.40
C SER A 222 3.72 10.21 0.04
N THR A 223 3.39 9.10 0.67
CA THR A 223 4.35 8.02 0.94
C THR A 223 3.90 6.75 0.23
N ILE A 224 4.75 6.16 -0.59
CA ILE A 224 4.56 4.83 -1.17
C ILE A 224 5.69 3.96 -0.67
N THR A 225 5.39 2.86 0.01
CA THR A 225 6.42 2.01 0.62
C THR A 225 6.18 0.54 0.35
N SER A 226 7.24 -0.27 0.37
CA SER A 226 7.17 -1.73 0.46
C SER A 226 6.33 -2.37 -0.66
N LEU A 227 6.44 -1.87 -1.89
CA LEU A 227 5.61 -2.29 -3.03
C LEU A 227 6.44 -2.80 -4.21
N GLY A 228 6.13 -4.00 -4.69
CA GLY A 228 6.71 -4.59 -5.89
C GLY A 228 5.79 -4.43 -7.10
N ILE A 229 6.31 -3.98 -8.24
CA ILE A 229 5.57 -3.89 -9.50
C ILE A 229 6.16 -4.86 -10.52
N GLU A 230 5.36 -5.80 -11.01
CA GLU A 230 5.86 -6.83 -11.92
C GLU A 230 5.18 -6.84 -13.28
N ASN A 231 5.98 -6.99 -14.33
CA ASN A 231 5.54 -7.21 -15.70
C ASN A 231 4.64 -6.11 -16.29
N ALA A 232 4.73 -4.88 -15.78
CA ALA A 232 3.97 -3.75 -16.33
C ALA A 232 4.47 -3.40 -17.73
N ALA A 233 3.58 -3.42 -18.74
CA ALA A 233 3.90 -2.94 -20.08
C ALA A 233 3.16 -1.61 -20.34
N ILE A 234 3.89 -0.51 -20.30
CA ILE A 234 3.37 0.85 -20.43
C ILE A 234 3.79 1.43 -21.77
N SER A 235 2.84 2.01 -22.50
CA SER A 235 3.10 2.74 -23.73
C SER A 235 2.26 4.00 -23.78
N SER A 236 2.90 5.16 -23.68
CA SER A 236 2.22 6.45 -23.74
C SER A 236 3.11 7.53 -24.38
N SER A 237 2.52 8.66 -24.78
CA SER A 237 3.26 9.85 -25.21
C SER A 237 3.69 10.76 -24.05
N ALA A 238 3.39 10.39 -22.80
CA ALA A 238 3.73 11.15 -21.59
C ALA A 238 4.94 10.54 -20.86
N ALA A 239 5.45 11.23 -19.84
CA ALA A 239 6.47 10.69 -18.95
C ALA A 239 5.88 9.61 -18.04
N ARG A 240 6.47 8.41 -18.00
CA ARG A 240 5.92 7.25 -17.29
C ARG A 240 6.97 6.45 -16.55
N GLY A 241 6.53 5.79 -15.49
CA GLY A 241 7.24 4.67 -14.84
C GLY A 241 6.26 3.64 -14.33
N ALA A 242 6.74 2.45 -13.96
CA ALA A 242 5.88 1.33 -13.58
C ALA A 242 5.05 1.62 -12.31
N LEU A 243 5.68 2.27 -11.33
CA LEU A 243 5.05 2.65 -10.07
C LEU A 243 4.25 3.96 -10.22
N ALA A 244 4.90 5.02 -10.70
CA ALA A 244 4.30 6.35 -10.80
C ALA A 244 4.70 7.06 -12.11
N ALA A 245 3.76 7.78 -12.72
CA ALA A 245 4.10 8.64 -13.85
C ALA A 245 4.76 9.95 -13.39
N VAL A 246 4.20 10.62 -12.38
CA VAL A 246 4.74 11.87 -11.83
C VAL A 246 4.71 11.84 -10.29
N CYS A 247 5.84 12.21 -9.67
CA CYS A 247 5.96 12.43 -8.23
C CYS A 247 6.31 13.90 -7.96
N MET A 248 5.58 14.54 -7.05
CA MET A 248 5.76 15.95 -6.69
C MET A 248 5.68 16.19 -5.18
N GLY A 249 6.13 17.37 -4.75
CA GLY A 249 6.14 17.75 -3.34
C GLY A 249 7.08 16.87 -2.54
N ASN A 250 6.80 16.71 -1.24
CA ASN A 250 7.59 15.90 -0.32
C ASN A 250 7.26 14.41 -0.44
N THR A 251 7.10 13.91 -1.68
CA THR A 251 6.75 12.52 -1.94
C THR A 251 7.93 11.60 -1.62
N ARG A 252 7.66 10.53 -0.87
CA ARG A 252 8.65 9.50 -0.53
C ARG A 252 8.26 8.17 -1.15
N ILE A 253 9.19 7.56 -1.86
CA ILE A 253 9.07 6.19 -2.36
C ILE A 253 10.19 5.38 -1.71
N THR A 254 9.82 4.42 -0.85
CA THR A 254 10.76 3.65 -0.03
C THR A 254 10.55 2.15 -0.24
N ASP A 255 11.61 1.36 -0.24
CA ASP A 255 11.53 -0.11 -0.24
C ASP A 255 10.66 -0.68 -1.40
N CYS A 256 10.69 -0.02 -2.57
CA CYS A 256 9.87 -0.40 -3.73
C CYS A 256 10.73 -0.96 -4.86
N TYR A 257 10.13 -1.81 -5.70
CA TYR A 257 10.83 -2.30 -6.88
C TYR A 257 9.95 -2.44 -8.12
N ALA A 258 10.60 -2.49 -9.28
CA ALA A 258 9.96 -2.98 -10.50
C ALA A 258 10.77 -4.09 -11.19
N LEU A 259 10.07 -5.14 -11.61
CA LEU A 259 10.65 -6.32 -12.25
C LEU A 259 10.05 -6.54 -13.64
N ASN A 260 10.92 -6.66 -14.64
CA ASN A 260 10.60 -7.00 -16.03
C ASN A 260 9.54 -6.11 -16.71
N SER A 261 9.39 -4.86 -16.22
CA SER A 261 8.47 -3.90 -16.80
C SER A 261 9.01 -3.30 -18.11
N THR A 262 8.12 -3.04 -19.07
CA THR A 262 8.43 -2.28 -20.29
C THR A 262 7.79 -0.91 -20.19
N VAL A 263 8.56 0.15 -20.43
CA VAL A 263 8.07 1.53 -20.36
C VAL A 263 8.45 2.26 -21.63
N TYR A 264 7.44 2.71 -22.37
CA TYR A 264 7.56 3.63 -23.49
C TYR A 264 6.85 4.95 -23.17
N GLY A 265 7.58 6.06 -23.32
CA GLY A 265 7.15 7.39 -22.87
C GLY A 265 7.87 8.55 -23.55
N TYR A 266 7.42 9.78 -23.28
CA TYR A 266 8.25 10.97 -23.52
C TYR A 266 9.51 10.93 -22.66
N ALA A 267 9.34 10.59 -21.39
CA ALA A 267 10.42 10.19 -20.49
C ALA A 267 10.08 8.83 -19.87
N ALA A 268 11.05 7.94 -19.75
CA ALA A 268 10.82 6.59 -19.22
C ALA A 268 11.77 6.27 -18.07
N GLY A 269 11.20 6.02 -16.90
CA GLY A 269 11.88 5.44 -15.75
C GLY A 269 11.30 4.08 -15.38
N GLY A 270 12.10 3.19 -14.82
CA GLY A 270 11.62 1.88 -14.38
C GLY A 270 10.59 1.98 -13.25
N LEU A 271 10.76 2.91 -12.31
CA LEU A 271 9.80 3.18 -11.23
C LEU A 271 8.99 4.44 -11.50
N VAL A 272 9.66 5.56 -11.76
CA VAL A 272 9.04 6.89 -11.83
C VAL A 272 9.34 7.53 -13.18
N GLY A 273 8.31 8.07 -13.84
CA GLY A 273 8.50 8.82 -15.09
C GLY A 273 9.21 10.15 -14.85
N THR A 274 8.58 11.03 -14.08
CA THR A 274 9.10 12.34 -13.72
C THR A 274 9.11 12.51 -12.22
N ALA A 275 10.26 12.88 -11.66
CA ALA A 275 10.37 13.33 -10.28
C ALA A 275 10.52 14.86 -10.23
N GLU A 276 9.80 15.50 -9.32
CA GLU A 276 9.88 16.93 -9.07
C GLU A 276 10.50 17.25 -7.70
N LYS A 277 10.67 18.54 -7.42
CA LYS A 277 11.28 19.04 -6.19
C LYS A 277 10.67 18.47 -4.93
N GLY A 278 11.54 17.93 -4.07
CA GLY A 278 11.19 17.34 -2.78
C GLY A 278 11.01 15.83 -2.81
N SER A 279 11.06 15.21 -4.00
CA SER A 279 10.89 13.76 -4.13
C SER A 279 12.10 13.01 -3.57
N VAL A 280 11.84 11.94 -2.82
CA VAL A 280 12.88 11.06 -2.27
C VAL A 280 12.62 9.62 -2.68
N LEU A 281 13.65 8.95 -3.21
CA LEU A 281 13.64 7.51 -3.47
C LEU A 281 14.70 6.84 -2.62
N GLU A 282 14.28 5.89 -1.79
CA GLU A 282 15.17 5.22 -0.84
C GLU A 282 14.97 3.71 -0.89
N ASN A 283 16.07 2.96 -0.89
CA ASN A 283 16.08 1.51 -0.93
C ASN A 283 15.26 0.90 -2.08
N CYS A 284 15.25 1.57 -3.23
CA CYS A 284 14.44 1.18 -4.38
C CYS A 284 15.27 0.51 -5.47
N TYR A 285 14.69 -0.44 -6.19
CA TYR A 285 15.41 -1.11 -7.26
C TYR A 285 14.60 -1.46 -8.51
N VAL A 286 15.30 -1.63 -9.63
CA VAL A 286 14.69 -2.16 -10.86
C VAL A 286 15.54 -3.26 -11.45
N LEU A 287 14.86 -4.32 -11.91
CA LEU A 287 15.48 -5.47 -12.54
C LEU A 287 14.84 -5.77 -13.89
N GLY A 288 15.68 -5.80 -14.92
CA GLY A 288 15.29 -6.09 -16.29
C GLY A 288 14.23 -5.18 -16.93
N PRO A 289 14.07 -3.88 -16.59
CA PRO A 289 13.13 -3.06 -17.32
C PRO A 289 13.59 -2.80 -18.77
N ARG A 290 12.64 -2.73 -19.69
CA ARG A 290 12.87 -2.24 -21.06
C ARG A 290 12.41 -0.79 -21.14
N LEU A 291 13.33 0.15 -21.29
CA LEU A 291 13.05 1.58 -21.18
C LEU A 291 13.28 2.29 -22.51
N ASN A 292 12.22 2.70 -23.18
CA ASN A 292 12.30 3.45 -24.42
C ASN A 292 11.65 4.82 -24.22
N ALA A 293 12.34 5.89 -24.63
CA ALA A 293 11.74 7.21 -24.56
C ALA A 293 12.04 8.06 -25.78
N ASP A 294 11.13 8.99 -26.08
CA ASP A 294 11.33 9.98 -27.14
C ASP A 294 12.32 11.08 -26.72
N TRP A 295 12.49 11.31 -25.42
CA TRP A 295 13.31 12.39 -24.89
C TRP A 295 14.34 11.93 -23.85
N GLU A 296 13.91 11.34 -22.73
CA GLU A 296 14.75 11.08 -21.55
C GLU A 296 14.55 9.70 -20.94
N THR A 297 15.65 9.04 -20.57
CA THR A 297 15.62 7.73 -19.88
C THR A 297 16.56 7.69 -18.68
N GLY A 298 16.11 7.00 -17.63
CA GLY A 298 16.94 6.60 -16.48
C GLY A 298 16.38 5.32 -15.87
N GLY A 299 17.22 4.50 -15.24
CA GLY A 299 16.82 3.18 -14.76
C GLY A 299 15.68 3.24 -13.73
N LEU A 300 15.77 4.13 -12.74
CA LEU A 300 14.71 4.34 -11.75
C LEU A 300 13.78 5.48 -12.17
N ILE A 301 14.37 6.63 -12.52
CA ILE A 301 13.65 7.87 -12.83
C ILE A 301 13.96 8.32 -14.26
N GLY A 302 12.91 8.57 -15.05
CA GLY A 302 13.05 9.01 -16.44
C GLY A 302 13.56 10.44 -16.56
N ARG A 303 12.95 11.39 -15.84
CA ARG A 303 13.25 12.83 -15.90
C ARG A 303 13.19 13.47 -14.51
N ILE A 304 14.04 14.48 -14.29
CA ILE A 304 13.99 15.33 -13.10
C ILE A 304 13.49 16.71 -13.52
N ASN A 305 12.29 17.10 -13.10
CA ASN A 305 11.71 18.33 -13.65
C ASN A 305 12.26 19.60 -12.97
N SER A 306 12.23 19.70 -11.64
CA SER A 306 12.42 20.97 -10.90
C SER A 306 13.45 20.93 -9.76
N GLY A 307 14.29 19.88 -9.71
CA GLY A 307 15.42 19.68 -8.79
C GLY A 307 15.12 19.52 -7.31
N GLY A 308 16.06 18.96 -6.56
CA GLY A 308 15.79 18.51 -5.19
C GLY A 308 15.20 17.10 -5.16
N LEU A 309 15.82 16.21 -5.95
CA LEU A 309 15.62 14.77 -5.87
C LEU A 309 16.74 14.18 -5.00
N ASP A 310 16.42 13.36 -4.02
CA ASP A 310 17.41 12.58 -3.27
C ASP A 310 17.20 11.08 -3.49
N LEU A 311 18.27 10.38 -3.91
CA LEU A 311 18.32 8.92 -4.05
C LEU A 311 19.30 8.34 -3.06
N SER A 312 18.90 7.29 -2.35
CA SER A 312 19.79 6.57 -1.43
C SER A 312 19.51 5.07 -1.41
N GLY A 313 20.56 4.26 -1.41
CA GLY A 313 20.41 2.80 -1.30
C GLY A 313 19.72 2.17 -2.50
N CYS A 314 19.75 2.82 -3.67
CA CYS A 314 18.99 2.38 -4.83
C CYS A 314 19.88 1.66 -5.85
N TYR A 315 19.31 0.76 -6.66
CA TYR A 315 20.05 0.23 -7.81
C TYR A 315 19.20 -0.10 -9.05
N ALA A 316 19.86 -0.12 -10.21
CA ALA A 316 19.18 -0.41 -11.48
C ALA A 316 19.97 -1.38 -12.37
N ILE A 317 19.28 -2.41 -12.87
CA ILE A 317 19.79 -3.33 -13.89
C ILE A 317 18.81 -3.36 -15.08
N PRO A 318 18.87 -2.39 -16.00
CA PRO A 318 18.01 -2.37 -17.18
C PRO A 318 18.27 -3.56 -18.11
N ALA A 319 17.24 -3.98 -18.86
CA ALA A 319 17.35 -5.02 -19.87
C ALA A 319 17.75 -4.47 -21.23
N SER A 320 17.15 -3.35 -21.63
CA SER A 320 17.39 -2.68 -22.91
C SER A 320 16.78 -1.29 -22.85
N GLY A 321 17.23 -0.40 -23.73
CA GLY A 321 16.54 0.86 -23.89
C GLY A 321 17.05 1.70 -25.06
N GLY A 322 16.29 2.75 -25.37
CA GLY A 322 16.60 3.69 -26.43
C GLY A 322 16.08 5.08 -26.10
N SER A 323 16.90 6.10 -26.33
CA SER A 323 16.48 7.50 -26.35
C SER A 323 17.22 8.23 -27.47
N PRO A 324 16.51 8.93 -28.36
CA PRO A 324 17.16 9.64 -29.47
C PRO A 324 17.82 10.95 -29.04
N ARG A 325 17.55 11.45 -27.83
CA ARG A 325 17.93 12.83 -27.44
C ARG A 325 18.77 12.91 -26.16
N ARG A 326 18.36 12.25 -25.07
CA ARG A 326 19.04 12.30 -23.77
C ARG A 326 18.73 11.02 -22.99
N GLY A 327 19.69 10.47 -22.25
CA GLY A 327 19.40 9.32 -21.40
C GLY A 327 20.65 8.56 -21.04
N SER A 328 20.74 8.19 -19.77
CA SER A 328 21.91 7.53 -19.21
C SER A 328 21.68 6.05 -18.94
N PHE A 329 20.40 5.63 -18.85
CA PHE A 329 19.97 4.30 -18.40
C PHE A 329 20.67 3.82 -17.11
N ALA A 330 21.26 4.72 -16.31
CA ALA A 330 21.77 4.41 -14.99
C ALA A 330 20.66 4.57 -13.96
N LEU A 331 20.77 5.49 -13.00
CA LEU A 331 19.77 5.65 -11.94
C LEU A 331 18.69 6.66 -12.32
N ALA A 332 19.07 7.82 -12.85
CA ALA A 332 18.15 8.90 -13.19
C ALA A 332 18.52 9.58 -14.52
N GLY A 333 17.51 10.10 -15.20
CA GLY A 333 17.69 11.02 -16.33
C GLY A 333 18.20 12.40 -15.91
N ASN A 334 18.28 13.30 -16.89
CA ASN A 334 18.78 14.67 -16.67
C ASN A 334 17.67 15.61 -16.16
N THR A 335 18.05 16.80 -15.70
CA THR A 335 17.11 17.84 -15.30
C THR A 335 16.63 18.69 -16.47
N SER A 336 15.43 19.25 -16.33
CA SER A 336 14.89 20.25 -17.26
C SER A 336 15.59 21.62 -17.18
N TYR A 337 16.22 21.93 -16.03
CA TYR A 337 16.75 23.25 -15.71
C TYR A 337 18.19 23.17 -15.17
N PRO A 338 19.03 24.20 -15.37
CA PRO A 338 20.38 24.22 -14.83
C PRO A 338 20.38 24.45 -13.31
N GLY A 339 21.34 23.86 -12.59
CA GLY A 339 21.52 24.02 -11.15
C GLY A 339 20.49 23.30 -10.28
N THR A 340 19.62 22.49 -10.88
CA THR A 340 18.55 21.75 -10.20
C THR A 340 18.84 20.25 -10.13
N GLY A 341 20.11 19.85 -10.18
CA GLY A 341 20.52 18.45 -9.98
C GLY A 341 20.03 17.92 -8.63
N GLY A 342 19.68 16.64 -8.59
CA GLY A 342 19.46 15.92 -7.33
C GLY A 342 20.76 15.44 -6.70
N ASN A 343 20.67 14.73 -5.58
CA ASN A 343 21.78 13.99 -4.99
C ASN A 343 21.54 12.48 -5.06
N ILE A 344 22.61 11.74 -5.30
CA ILE A 344 22.59 10.28 -5.32
C ILE A 344 23.65 9.78 -4.34
N TYR A 345 23.22 9.01 -3.34
CA TYR A 345 24.05 8.43 -2.29
C TYR A 345 23.95 6.91 -2.31
N ASN A 346 25.05 6.22 -1.98
CA ASN A 346 25.09 4.77 -1.80
C ASN A 346 24.26 3.99 -2.85
N SER A 347 24.36 4.31 -4.13
CA SER A 347 23.49 3.78 -5.18
C SER A 347 24.26 3.29 -6.40
N TYR A 348 23.75 2.28 -7.07
CA TYR A 348 24.52 1.50 -8.05
C TYR A 348 23.74 1.21 -9.33
N TRP A 349 24.42 1.06 -10.46
CA TRP A 349 23.76 0.68 -11.71
C TRP A 349 24.63 -0.28 -12.51
N CYS A 350 23.98 -1.17 -13.26
CA CYS A 350 24.69 -2.11 -14.11
C CYS A 350 25.27 -1.40 -15.33
N ASN A 351 26.59 -1.40 -15.49
CA ASN A 351 27.33 -0.77 -16.59
C ASN A 351 27.41 -1.65 -17.87
N SER A 352 26.39 -2.48 -18.10
CA SER A 352 26.23 -3.29 -19.33
C SER A 352 26.13 -2.38 -20.57
N PRO A 353 26.36 -2.83 -21.83
CA PRO A 353 26.49 -1.95 -23.03
C PRO A 353 25.33 -0.99 -23.30
N ILE A 354 24.21 -1.15 -22.62
CA ILE A 354 23.00 -0.32 -22.71
C ILE A 354 22.96 0.82 -21.68
N SER A 355 23.87 0.86 -20.70
CA SER A 355 23.91 1.88 -19.64
C SER A 355 25.14 2.76 -19.77
N ALA A 356 24.91 4.04 -20.06
CA ALA A 356 25.96 5.05 -20.22
C ALA A 356 26.05 5.92 -18.96
N GLY A 357 26.62 5.38 -17.87
CA GLY A 357 26.95 6.14 -16.64
C GLY A 357 25.77 6.87 -15.97
N VAL A 358 25.99 7.59 -14.86
CA VAL A 358 24.98 8.54 -14.34
C VAL A 358 25.04 9.80 -15.18
N GLY A 359 23.94 10.14 -15.85
CA GLY A 359 23.86 11.36 -16.66
C GLY A 359 24.72 11.37 -17.92
N GLY A 360 25.19 10.21 -18.42
CA GLY A 360 25.93 10.15 -19.67
C GLY A 360 25.03 10.49 -20.86
N SER A 361 25.45 11.51 -21.62
CA SER A 361 24.76 11.99 -22.80
C SER A 361 24.85 10.99 -23.94
N VAL A 362 23.74 10.33 -24.28
CA VAL A 362 23.51 9.94 -25.67
C VAL A 362 23.01 11.19 -26.39
N ASN A 363 23.92 11.84 -27.13
CA ASN A 363 23.76 13.03 -27.98
C ASN A 363 23.57 14.41 -27.28
N ASP A 364 24.69 15.05 -26.91
CA ASP A 364 24.76 16.48 -26.56
C ASP A 364 24.61 17.40 -27.80
N GLY A 365 23.48 17.30 -28.49
CA GLY A 365 23.03 18.32 -29.43
C GLY A 365 22.56 19.63 -28.76
N GLY A 366 23.17 20.03 -27.62
CA GLY A 366 22.98 21.35 -26.99
C GLY A 366 21.97 21.44 -25.83
N GLY A 367 22.18 20.73 -24.71
CA GLY A 367 21.19 20.65 -23.63
C GLY A 367 21.45 21.37 -22.30
N TYR A 368 20.57 22.31 -21.94
CA TYR A 368 20.52 23.16 -20.72
C TYR A 368 20.32 22.46 -19.34
N GLY A 369 20.52 21.14 -19.19
CA GLY A 369 20.25 20.39 -17.95
C GLY A 369 21.48 20.18 -17.06
N THR A 370 21.29 19.92 -15.76
CA THR A 370 22.35 19.57 -14.79
C THR A 370 22.14 18.16 -14.25
N PRO A 371 23.08 17.22 -14.46
CA PRO A 371 22.95 15.86 -13.93
C PRO A 371 22.93 15.87 -12.38
N PRO A 372 22.32 14.86 -11.74
CA PRO A 372 22.44 14.68 -10.30
C PRO A 372 23.90 14.58 -9.85
N THR A 373 24.19 15.13 -8.67
CA THR A 373 25.49 14.97 -8.03
C THR A 373 25.59 13.56 -7.47
N LEU A 374 26.63 12.84 -7.89
CA LEU A 374 26.92 11.49 -7.41
C LEU A 374 27.88 11.56 -6.22
N HIS A 375 27.44 11.02 -5.09
CA HIS A 375 28.24 10.94 -3.87
C HIS A 375 28.75 9.51 -3.66
N ALA A 376 30.02 9.39 -3.25
CA ALA A 376 30.61 8.10 -2.89
C ALA A 376 29.79 7.41 -1.77
N PRO A 377 29.66 6.08 -1.77
CA PRO A 377 30.32 5.10 -2.64
C PRO A 377 29.61 4.78 -3.96
N SER A 378 28.62 5.58 -4.37
CA SER A 378 27.79 5.32 -5.56
C SER A 378 28.63 5.17 -6.83
N LYS A 379 28.38 4.12 -7.62
CA LYS A 379 29.14 3.82 -8.84
C LYS A 379 28.45 2.80 -9.75
N GLY A 380 28.85 2.78 -11.02
CA GLY A 380 28.49 1.74 -11.96
C GLY A 380 29.27 0.46 -11.68
N LEU A 381 28.60 -0.68 -11.84
CA LEU A 381 29.11 -2.01 -11.52
C LEU A 381 28.84 -2.99 -12.66
N ALA A 382 29.70 -3.99 -12.82
CA ALA A 382 29.40 -5.08 -13.74
C ALA A 382 28.25 -5.92 -13.16
N LEU A 383 27.51 -6.60 -14.04
CA LEU A 383 26.35 -7.40 -13.63
C LEU A 383 26.68 -8.43 -12.54
N GLY A 384 27.87 -9.03 -12.59
CA GLY A 384 28.35 -10.00 -11.60
C GLY A 384 28.69 -9.39 -10.23
N ASP A 385 28.97 -8.09 -10.16
CA ASP A 385 29.36 -7.42 -8.89
C ASP A 385 28.15 -7.21 -7.96
N PHE A 386 26.93 -7.35 -8.47
CA PHE A 386 25.70 -7.32 -7.68
C PHE A 386 25.47 -8.59 -6.85
N SER A 387 26.29 -9.63 -7.04
CA SER A 387 26.11 -10.93 -6.38
C SER A 387 26.47 -10.96 -4.89
N LEU A 388 27.07 -9.90 -4.36
CA LEU A 388 27.54 -9.79 -2.97
C LEU A 388 27.18 -8.43 -2.38
N LEU A 389 26.54 -8.40 -1.20
CA LEU A 389 26.18 -7.14 -0.53
C LEU A 389 27.40 -6.32 -0.11
N ASP A 390 28.53 -6.96 0.18
CA ASP A 390 29.78 -6.29 0.55
C ASP A 390 30.27 -5.31 -0.53
N ASN A 391 29.87 -5.52 -1.79
CA ASN A 391 30.18 -4.61 -2.90
C ASN A 391 29.31 -3.33 -2.90
N LEU A 392 28.18 -3.36 -2.18
CA LEU A 392 27.08 -2.41 -2.32
C LEU A 392 26.81 -1.59 -1.06
N ASN A 393 27.53 -1.83 0.04
CA ASN A 393 27.38 -1.07 1.29
C ASN A 393 25.90 -0.89 1.70
N PHE A 394 25.07 -1.89 1.37
CA PHE A 394 23.66 -1.96 1.70
C PHE A 394 23.50 -2.58 3.08
N ASP A 395 22.51 -2.12 3.82
CA ASP A 395 22.23 -2.64 5.16
C ASP A 395 21.78 -4.11 5.07
N SER A 396 22.61 -5.01 5.60
CA SER A 396 22.30 -6.45 5.69
C SER A 396 21.08 -6.77 6.57
N GLY A 397 20.57 -5.81 7.36
CA GLY A 397 19.29 -5.92 8.06
C GLY A 397 18.09 -5.84 7.11
N LEU A 398 18.20 -5.06 6.04
CA LEU A 398 17.14 -4.80 5.06
C LEU A 398 17.29 -5.59 3.76
N TRP A 399 18.54 -5.77 3.31
CA TRP A 399 18.88 -6.39 2.03
C TRP A 399 19.43 -7.81 2.24
N GLU A 400 19.15 -8.69 1.27
CA GLU A 400 19.76 -10.01 1.14
C GLU A 400 20.07 -10.33 -0.33
N ILE A 401 20.90 -11.34 -0.59
CA ILE A 401 21.15 -11.82 -1.95
C ILE A 401 20.18 -12.96 -2.26
N ARG A 402 19.42 -12.84 -3.35
CA ARG A 402 18.63 -13.94 -3.92
C ARG A 402 18.87 -14.09 -5.40
N THR A 403 18.71 -15.32 -5.90
CA THR A 403 18.69 -15.57 -7.34
C THR A 403 17.33 -15.18 -7.90
N LEU A 404 17.30 -14.12 -8.70
CA LEU A 404 16.09 -13.69 -9.43
C LEU A 404 16.28 -13.88 -10.94
N THR A 405 15.16 -14.14 -11.62
CA THR A 405 15.11 -14.23 -13.07
C THR A 405 14.60 -12.91 -13.64
N PHE A 406 15.41 -12.25 -14.45
CA PHE A 406 15.05 -10.99 -15.07
C PHE A 406 15.65 -10.84 -16.46
N ASN A 407 15.11 -9.90 -17.23
CA ASN A 407 15.53 -9.64 -18.60
C ASN A 407 16.86 -8.88 -18.65
N THR A 408 17.72 -9.22 -19.60
CA THR A 408 18.92 -8.47 -19.97
C THR A 408 18.95 -8.22 -21.48
N ALA A 409 19.99 -7.53 -21.96
CA ALA A 409 20.19 -7.32 -23.39
C ALA A 409 20.39 -8.65 -24.15
N GLY A 410 20.96 -9.66 -23.49
CA GLY A 410 21.19 -10.99 -24.05
C GLY A 410 20.03 -11.98 -23.86
N GLY A 411 18.88 -11.54 -23.34
CA GLY A 411 17.76 -12.40 -22.97
C GLY A 411 17.60 -12.52 -21.45
N SER A 412 16.72 -13.42 -21.02
CA SER A 412 16.48 -13.65 -19.59
C SER A 412 17.64 -14.40 -18.95
N VAL A 413 18.04 -13.97 -17.75
CA VAL A 413 19.09 -14.60 -16.95
C VAL A 413 18.59 -14.84 -15.53
N SER A 414 19.12 -15.86 -14.87
CA SER A 414 18.93 -16.09 -13.44
C SER A 414 20.26 -15.87 -12.73
N GLN A 415 20.31 -14.90 -11.82
CA GLN A 415 21.55 -14.56 -11.14
C GLN A 415 21.32 -14.02 -9.73
N PRO A 416 22.30 -14.18 -8.82
CA PRO A 416 22.27 -13.56 -7.50
C PRO A 416 22.29 -12.03 -7.63
N VAL A 417 21.33 -11.38 -7.00
CA VAL A 417 21.21 -9.91 -6.90
C VAL A 417 20.70 -9.53 -5.51
N PRO A 418 20.92 -8.28 -5.06
CA PRO A 418 20.35 -7.77 -3.83
C PRO A 418 18.84 -7.68 -3.96
N VAL A 419 18.11 -8.06 -2.94
CA VAL A 419 16.67 -7.91 -2.84
C VAL A 419 16.31 -7.45 -1.44
N LEU A 420 15.17 -6.79 -1.31
CA LEU A 420 14.64 -6.40 0.00
C LEU A 420 14.05 -7.64 0.68
N LYS A 421 14.50 -7.94 1.90
CA LYS A 421 14.09 -9.13 2.65
C LYS A 421 12.58 -9.25 2.84
N GLY A 422 11.88 -8.13 3.00
CA GLY A 422 10.46 -8.13 3.28
C GLY A 422 9.62 -8.83 2.20
N PHE A 423 10.06 -8.84 0.93
CA PHE A 423 9.33 -9.53 -0.16
C PHE A 423 9.57 -11.04 -0.20
N TYR A 424 10.54 -11.56 0.57
CA TYR A 424 11.00 -12.94 0.45
C TYR A 424 11.21 -13.62 1.81
N GLY A 425 10.71 -13.01 2.89
CA GLY A 425 10.78 -13.57 4.24
C GLY A 425 10.15 -14.96 4.31
N ASP A 426 10.80 -15.83 5.10
CA ASP A 426 10.39 -17.21 5.39
C ASP A 426 9.16 -17.28 6.32
#